data_AF-A0A2N2RF41-F1
#
_entry.id   AF-A0A2N2RF41-F1
#
_cell.length_a   1.000
_cell.length_b   1.000
_cell.length_c   1.000
_cell.angle_alpha   90.00
_cell.angle_beta   90.00
_cell.angle_gamma   90.00
#
_symmetry.space_group_name_H-M   'P 1'
#
loop_
_entity.id
_entity.type
_entity.pdbx_description
1 polymer ?
#
loop_
_entity_poly.entity_id
_entity_poly.type
_entity_poly.pdbx_seq_one_letter_code
_entity_poly.pdbx_strand_id
1 'polypeptide(L)'
;MSLKTLLMPFITQRMLSRERLQQQRERTERARVRRGESHRVHYFHQADDPYSALAAASLMPLLARYTIELVPHLVGPVPDAAAPAREALVAYSRRDAQRLAQQVGLPFHDPGVQPPLPALAMAQRLLVGAIEGGCFAQVAAEVSKRLWHDPATLVDMVLPGGATPASEAQTAAHMAAADAQRQQLGHYLGATFFYGGEWYWGLDRLHHLERRLQTLGVQKGSHTEPLYPPVPDSLAPLHLAPPPVIDFFFSLRSPYSAIVAPRVFALARRAGAQVRLRFVLPMVMRGLAVPSEKRRYIVHDAAREAFERGIPFGRINDPLGRPTERGLALLPFAEREGKGPSFLLSFMQGVWAEGINAGSDRGLRQIVERVGLSWPAAQQALQDEGWRQTAAQNRDELTRLGLWGVPSLRVFDTAVWGQDRLWVIEAALQQAAVQQPN
;
A
#
# COMPACT_ATOMS: atom_id res chain seq x y z
N MET A 1 23.80 -22.95 -8.39
CA MET A 1 22.46 -22.44 -7.99
C MET A 1 22.05 -23.17 -6.71
N SER A 2 21.51 -22.47 -5.71
CA SER A 2 21.04 -23.11 -4.47
C SER A 2 19.69 -23.83 -4.70
N LEU A 3 19.47 -24.97 -4.03
CA LEU A 3 18.17 -25.68 -3.99
C LEU A 3 17.02 -24.74 -3.62
N LYS A 4 17.28 -23.78 -2.73
CA LYS A 4 16.31 -22.74 -2.35
C LYS A 4 15.85 -21.93 -3.56
N THR A 5 16.78 -21.46 -4.40
CA THR A 5 16.45 -20.65 -5.60
C THR A 5 15.61 -21.42 -6.61
N LEU A 6 15.76 -22.75 -6.67
CA LEU A 6 15.03 -23.62 -7.62
C LEU A 6 13.61 -23.93 -7.15
N LEU A 7 13.41 -24.12 -5.84
CA LEU A 7 12.10 -24.50 -5.27
C LEU A 7 11.22 -23.31 -4.88
N MET A 8 11.81 -22.17 -4.49
CA MET A 8 11.07 -21.00 -4.02
C MET A 8 9.98 -20.49 -4.99
N PRO A 9 10.18 -20.49 -6.33
CA PRO A 9 9.10 -20.09 -7.25
C PRO A 9 7.84 -20.96 -7.13
N PHE A 10 7.99 -22.29 -7.00
CA PHE A 10 6.84 -23.19 -6.86
C PHE A 10 6.17 -23.06 -5.49
N ILE A 11 6.96 -22.86 -4.43
CA ILE A 11 6.45 -22.61 -3.08
C ILE A 11 5.62 -21.33 -3.06
N THR A 12 6.16 -20.24 -3.61
CA THR A 12 5.45 -18.94 -3.66
C THR A 12 4.20 -19.02 -4.54
N GLN A 13 4.27 -19.70 -5.68
CA GLN A 13 3.11 -19.90 -6.56
C GLN A 13 1.96 -20.58 -5.81
N ARG A 14 2.24 -21.64 -5.05
CA ARG A 14 1.22 -22.31 -4.22
C ARG A 14 0.79 -21.46 -3.03
N MET A 15 1.73 -20.78 -2.36
CA MET A 15 1.45 -19.95 -1.18
C MET A 15 0.53 -18.76 -1.50
N LEU A 16 0.71 -18.16 -2.67
CA LEU A 16 0.01 -16.97 -3.13
C LEU A 16 -1.16 -17.28 -4.08
N SER A 17 -1.47 -18.56 -4.32
CA SER A 17 -2.56 -18.92 -5.22
C SER A 17 -3.92 -18.55 -4.64
N ARG A 18 -4.84 -18.14 -5.52
CA ARG A 18 -6.21 -17.83 -5.14
C ARG A 18 -6.93 -19.03 -4.53
N GLU A 19 -6.66 -20.22 -5.06
CA GLU A 19 -7.19 -21.49 -4.55
C GLU A 19 -6.81 -21.71 -3.08
N ARG A 20 -5.52 -21.54 -2.72
CA ARG A 20 -5.06 -21.72 -1.34
C ARG A 20 -5.68 -20.68 -0.40
N LEU A 21 -5.77 -19.43 -0.85
CA LEU A 21 -6.44 -18.37 -0.09
C LEU A 21 -7.91 -18.73 0.18
N GLN A 22 -8.64 -19.20 -0.84
CA GLN A 22 -10.03 -19.60 -0.69
C GLN A 22 -10.20 -20.80 0.25
N GLN A 23 -9.34 -21.82 0.14
CA GLN A 23 -9.33 -22.95 1.07
C GLN A 23 -9.03 -22.51 2.51
N GLN A 24 -8.13 -21.54 2.70
CA GLN A 24 -7.85 -20.97 4.02
C GLN A 24 -9.09 -20.26 4.58
N ARG A 25 -9.77 -19.43 3.78
CA ARG A 25 -11.02 -18.76 4.18
C ARG A 25 -12.06 -19.76 4.63
N GLU A 26 -12.35 -20.78 3.82
CA GLU A 26 -13.32 -21.83 4.16
C GLU A 26 -12.96 -22.59 5.43
N ARG A 27 -11.67 -22.91 5.63
CA ARG A 27 -11.21 -23.56 6.88
C ARG A 27 -11.43 -22.67 8.09
N THR A 28 -11.10 -21.38 7.98
CA THR A 28 -11.32 -20.40 9.05
C THR A 28 -12.79 -20.26 9.39
N GLU A 29 -13.67 -20.13 8.39
CA GLU A 29 -15.12 -20.01 8.62
C GLU A 29 -15.72 -21.28 9.22
N ARG A 30 -15.30 -22.47 8.74
CA ARG A 30 -15.70 -23.74 9.37
C ARG A 30 -15.25 -23.85 10.82
N ALA A 31 -14.08 -23.30 11.17
CA ALA A 31 -13.62 -23.27 12.55
C ALA A 31 -14.44 -22.30 13.41
N ARG A 32 -14.72 -21.09 12.91
CA ARG A 32 -15.57 -20.09 13.56
C ARG A 32 -16.97 -20.63 13.88
N VAL A 33 -17.63 -21.22 12.88
CA VAL A 33 -18.99 -21.80 13.04
C VAL A 33 -18.98 -22.92 14.09
N ARG A 34 -17.98 -23.82 14.05
CA ARG A 34 -17.86 -24.90 15.05
C ARG A 34 -17.68 -24.40 16.48
N ARG A 35 -17.13 -23.18 16.66
CA ARG A 35 -16.94 -22.55 17.98
C ARG A 35 -18.11 -21.64 18.40
N GLY A 36 -19.11 -21.46 17.55
CA GLY A 36 -20.22 -20.53 17.80
C GLY A 36 -19.77 -19.06 17.85
N GLU A 37 -18.63 -18.72 17.24
CA GLU A 37 -18.06 -17.38 17.29
C GLU A 37 -18.79 -16.42 16.32
N SER A 38 -19.01 -15.18 16.77
CA SER A 38 -19.47 -14.07 15.93
C SER A 38 -18.44 -13.72 14.85
N HIS A 39 -18.83 -12.92 13.86
CA HIS A 39 -17.91 -12.37 12.87
C HIS A 39 -17.10 -11.21 13.49
N ARG A 40 -15.98 -11.55 14.15
CA ARG A 40 -15.13 -10.58 14.85
C ARG A 40 -14.14 -9.92 13.90
N VAL A 41 -14.29 -8.62 13.68
CA VAL A 41 -13.37 -7.78 12.91
C VAL A 41 -12.53 -6.98 13.89
N HIS A 42 -11.24 -7.30 13.97
CA HIS A 42 -10.32 -6.52 14.78
C HIS A 42 -9.93 -5.24 14.03
N TYR A 43 -9.95 -4.09 14.68
CA TYR A 43 -9.53 -2.82 14.10
C TYR A 43 -8.43 -2.19 14.93
N PHE A 44 -7.28 -1.93 14.31
CA PHE A 44 -6.11 -1.35 14.97
C PHE A 44 -6.02 0.13 14.59
N HIS A 45 -6.31 0.98 15.55
CA HIS A 45 -6.40 2.43 15.41
C HIS A 45 -5.15 3.10 16.00
N GLN A 46 -4.52 3.99 15.24
CA GLN A 46 -3.46 4.86 15.75
C GLN A 46 -4.01 6.30 15.76
N ALA A 47 -4.05 6.93 16.93
CA ALA A 47 -4.78 8.20 17.11
C ALA A 47 -4.26 9.36 16.23
N ASP A 48 -2.94 9.47 16.07
CA ASP A 48 -2.27 10.50 15.28
C ASP A 48 -1.97 10.08 13.83
N ASP A 49 -2.59 9.00 13.35
CA ASP A 49 -2.52 8.58 11.95
C ASP A 49 -3.75 9.09 11.18
N PRO A 50 -3.57 9.93 10.15
CA PRO A 50 -4.70 10.49 9.42
C PRO A 50 -5.48 9.42 8.65
N TYR A 51 -4.86 8.29 8.27
CA TYR A 51 -5.61 7.15 7.71
C TYR A 51 -6.50 6.47 8.75
N SER A 52 -6.10 6.49 10.03
CA SER A 52 -6.92 5.99 11.13
C SER A 52 -8.12 6.90 11.38
N ALA A 53 -7.99 8.21 11.18
CA ALA A 53 -9.11 9.15 11.21
C ALA A 53 -10.15 8.83 10.12
N LEU A 54 -9.71 8.58 8.88
CA LEU A 54 -10.62 8.19 7.80
C LEU A 54 -11.30 6.83 8.07
N ALA A 55 -10.53 5.86 8.56
CA ALA A 55 -11.08 4.55 8.91
C ALA A 55 -12.08 4.65 10.06
N ALA A 56 -11.83 5.49 11.06
CA ALA A 56 -12.75 5.77 12.16
C ALA A 56 -14.08 6.35 11.67
N ALA A 57 -14.04 7.32 10.73
CA ALA A 57 -15.23 7.88 10.09
C ALA A 57 -16.07 6.83 9.34
N SER A 58 -15.46 5.69 8.99
CA SER A 58 -16.08 4.61 8.22
C SER A 58 -16.65 3.47 9.08
N LEU A 59 -16.38 3.46 10.40
CA LEU A 59 -16.78 2.35 11.29
C LEU A 59 -18.30 2.25 11.45
N MET A 60 -18.98 3.35 11.72
CA MET A 60 -20.44 3.36 11.86
C MET A 60 -21.15 2.98 10.55
N PRO A 61 -20.79 3.55 9.37
CA PRO A 61 -21.28 3.06 8.09
C PRO A 61 -21.04 1.55 7.86
N LEU A 62 -19.87 1.04 8.22
CA LEU A 62 -19.55 -0.39 8.10
C LEU A 62 -20.45 -1.26 8.99
N LEU A 63 -20.61 -0.88 10.27
CA LEU A 63 -21.45 -1.59 11.23
C LEU A 63 -22.95 -1.52 10.88
N ALA A 64 -23.38 -0.45 10.22
CA ALA A 64 -24.74 -0.35 9.68
C ALA A 64 -24.97 -1.32 8.51
N ARG A 65 -23.94 -1.62 7.72
CA ARG A 65 -24.01 -2.52 6.55
C ARG A 65 -23.77 -3.99 6.83
N TYR A 66 -23.10 -4.35 7.93
CA TYR A 66 -22.74 -5.75 8.18
C TYR A 66 -23.00 -6.19 9.62
N THR A 67 -23.41 -7.45 9.79
CA THR A 67 -23.57 -8.11 11.10
C THR A 67 -22.22 -8.66 11.53
N ILE A 68 -21.40 -7.79 12.12
CA ILE A 68 -20.07 -8.08 12.63
C ILE A 68 -19.90 -7.50 14.04
N GLU A 69 -18.99 -8.09 14.81
CA GLU A 69 -18.50 -7.56 16.08
C GLU A 69 -17.19 -6.81 15.81
N LEU A 70 -17.15 -5.50 16.07
CA LEU A 70 -15.91 -4.73 16.00
C LEU A 70 -15.11 -4.92 17.29
N VAL A 71 -13.84 -5.32 17.16
CA VAL A 71 -12.90 -5.45 18.28
C VAL A 71 -11.80 -4.39 18.11
N PRO A 72 -11.97 -3.18 18.65
CA PRO A 72 -11.00 -2.10 18.52
C PRO A 72 -9.76 -2.30 19.41
N HIS A 73 -8.60 -1.92 18.87
CA HIS A 73 -7.29 -1.93 19.53
C HIS A 73 -6.63 -0.58 19.27
N LEU A 74 -6.21 0.13 20.32
CA LEU A 74 -5.47 1.38 20.17
C LEU A 74 -3.99 1.05 20.16
N VAL A 75 -3.28 1.40 19.09
CA VAL A 75 -1.88 1.03 18.86
C VAL A 75 -0.97 2.25 18.76
N GLY A 76 0.32 2.02 19.03
CA GLY A 76 1.36 3.01 18.83
C GLY A 76 1.74 3.22 17.36
N PRO A 77 2.63 4.20 17.11
CA PRO A 77 3.10 4.52 15.77
C PRO A 77 3.80 3.33 15.10
N VAL A 78 3.91 3.39 13.78
CA VAL A 78 4.69 2.43 12.99
C VAL A 78 6.11 2.33 13.54
N PRO A 79 6.67 1.15 13.87
CA PRO A 79 8.03 1.03 14.38
C PRO A 79 9.09 1.59 13.44
N ASP A 80 10.18 2.16 13.96
CA ASP A 80 11.23 2.80 13.15
C ASP A 80 11.84 1.87 12.09
N ALA A 81 12.02 0.59 12.43
CA ALA A 81 12.50 -0.43 11.50
C ALA A 81 11.58 -0.62 10.27
N ALA A 82 10.29 -0.30 10.39
CA ALA A 82 9.32 -0.34 9.29
C ALA A 82 9.16 1.01 8.57
N ALA A 83 9.59 2.12 9.18
CA ALA A 83 9.45 3.49 8.68
C ALA A 83 10.77 4.31 8.80
N PRO A 84 11.82 3.97 8.05
CA PRO A 84 13.14 4.63 8.17
C PRO A 84 13.18 6.10 7.72
N ALA A 85 12.10 6.62 7.13
CA ALA A 85 11.94 8.02 6.77
C ALA A 85 10.66 8.56 7.43
N ARG A 86 10.62 8.53 8.78
CA ARG A 86 9.42 8.84 9.57
C ARG A 86 8.82 10.19 9.25
N GLU A 87 9.63 11.24 9.21
CA GLU A 87 9.14 12.61 8.97
C GLU A 87 8.47 12.74 7.60
N ALA A 88 9.09 12.18 6.56
CA ALA A 88 8.52 12.15 5.23
C ALA A 88 7.23 11.32 5.18
N LEU A 89 7.17 10.18 5.88
CA LEU A 89 5.97 9.36 6.02
C LEU A 89 4.82 10.14 6.66
N VAL A 90 5.10 10.81 7.77
CA VAL A 90 4.11 11.62 8.51
C VAL A 90 3.64 12.80 7.65
N ALA A 91 4.53 13.51 6.96
CA ALA A 91 4.16 14.61 6.06
C ALA A 91 3.38 14.15 4.82
N TYR A 92 3.71 12.98 4.28
CA TYR A 92 2.98 12.42 3.15
C TYR A 92 1.59 11.91 3.55
N SER A 93 1.48 11.20 4.68
CA SER A 93 0.21 10.59 5.09
C SER A 93 -0.90 11.61 5.29
N ARG A 94 -0.61 12.82 5.80
CA ARG A 94 -1.63 13.88 5.94
C ARG A 94 -2.15 14.38 4.60
N ARG A 95 -1.23 14.75 3.69
CA ARG A 95 -1.58 15.20 2.33
C ARG A 95 -2.33 14.13 1.56
N ASP A 96 -1.92 12.88 1.70
CA ASP A 96 -2.54 11.74 1.04
C ASP A 96 -3.91 11.38 1.62
N ALA A 97 -4.06 11.44 2.94
CA ALA A 97 -5.35 11.26 3.60
C ALA A 97 -6.35 12.34 3.18
N GLN A 98 -5.93 13.60 3.03
CA GLN A 98 -6.78 14.65 2.46
C GLN A 98 -7.26 14.30 1.06
N ARG A 99 -6.36 13.83 0.18
CA ARG A 99 -6.74 13.41 -1.19
C ARG A 99 -7.72 12.25 -1.17
N LEU A 100 -7.47 11.23 -0.34
CA LEU A 100 -8.40 10.12 -0.17
C LEU A 100 -9.76 10.58 0.33
N ALA A 101 -9.78 11.45 1.35
CA ALA A 101 -11.00 11.97 1.93
C ALA A 101 -11.84 12.73 0.89
N GLN A 102 -11.20 13.60 0.09
CA GLN A 102 -11.85 14.28 -1.03
C GLN A 102 -12.41 13.30 -2.06
N GLN A 103 -11.64 12.25 -2.40
CA GLN A 103 -12.05 11.24 -3.38
C GLN A 103 -13.28 10.44 -2.94
N VAL A 104 -13.43 10.19 -1.63
CA VAL A 104 -14.54 9.38 -1.09
C VAL A 104 -15.61 10.20 -0.36
N GLY A 105 -15.51 11.53 -0.36
CA GLY A 105 -16.47 12.42 0.29
C GLY A 105 -16.42 12.40 1.83
N LEU A 106 -15.28 12.08 2.44
CA LEU A 106 -15.09 12.13 3.88
C LEU A 106 -14.54 13.50 4.35
N PRO A 107 -14.92 13.98 5.54
CA PRO A 107 -14.45 15.26 6.07
C PRO A 107 -13.07 15.10 6.72
N PHE A 108 -12.01 15.37 5.96
CA PHE A 108 -10.65 15.49 6.49
C PHE A 108 -9.86 16.51 5.67
N HIS A 109 -9.16 17.42 6.35
CA HIS A 109 -8.18 18.32 5.73
C HIS A 109 -6.84 18.19 6.44
N ASP A 110 -5.73 18.41 5.73
CA ASP A 110 -4.41 18.46 6.35
C ASP A 110 -4.22 19.82 7.04
N PRO A 111 -4.12 19.90 8.38
CA PRO A 111 -3.83 21.16 9.06
C PRO A 111 -2.36 21.61 8.90
N GLY A 112 -1.54 20.86 8.16
CA GLY A 112 -0.12 21.12 7.92
C GLY A 112 0.81 20.53 8.97
N VAL A 113 0.30 20.20 10.15
CA VAL A 113 1.06 19.75 11.33
C VAL A 113 0.45 18.50 11.97
N GLN A 114 1.25 17.74 12.74
CA GLN A 114 0.70 16.68 13.60
C GLN A 114 -0.07 17.28 14.79
N PRO A 115 -1.06 16.56 15.34
CA PRO A 115 -1.71 16.95 16.58
C PRO A 115 -0.70 17.15 17.74
N PRO A 116 -0.90 18.14 18.62
CA PRO A 116 0.00 18.41 19.73
C PRO A 116 -0.05 17.26 20.76
N LEU A 117 1.10 16.93 21.36
CA LEU A 117 1.24 15.77 22.26
C LEU A 117 0.22 15.73 23.43
N PRO A 118 -0.11 16.85 24.12
CA PRO A 118 -1.13 16.82 25.18
C PRO A 118 -2.53 16.45 24.65
N ALA A 119 -2.89 16.93 23.46
CA ALA A 119 -4.17 16.59 22.83
C ALA A 119 -4.18 15.13 22.37
N LEU A 120 -3.06 14.64 21.83
CA LEU A 120 -2.90 13.23 21.48
C LEU A 120 -3.08 12.32 22.70
N ALA A 121 -2.45 12.65 23.82
CA ALA A 121 -2.59 11.89 25.06
C ALA A 121 -4.05 11.87 25.56
N MET A 122 -4.75 13.00 25.50
CA MET A 122 -6.17 13.07 25.84
C MET A 122 -7.03 12.22 24.90
N ALA A 123 -6.81 12.32 23.59
CA ALA A 123 -7.52 11.50 22.60
C ALA A 123 -7.30 10.00 22.83
N GLN A 124 -6.07 9.57 23.14
CA GLN A 124 -5.77 8.18 23.47
C GLN A 124 -6.55 7.70 24.70
N ARG A 125 -6.61 8.52 25.76
CA ARG A 125 -7.38 8.21 26.98
C ARG A 125 -8.89 8.10 26.71
N LEU A 126 -9.44 9.01 25.91
CA LEU A 126 -10.85 8.96 25.46
C LEU A 126 -11.12 7.69 24.65
N LEU A 127 -10.23 7.33 23.73
CA LEU A 127 -10.38 6.14 22.89
C LEU A 127 -10.31 4.85 23.72
N VAL A 128 -9.37 4.72 24.67
CA VAL A 128 -9.30 3.54 25.55
C VAL A 128 -10.54 3.46 26.45
N GLY A 129 -10.95 4.58 27.05
CA GLY A 129 -12.20 4.63 27.83
C GLY A 129 -13.42 4.22 27.01
N ALA A 130 -13.47 4.59 25.73
CA ALA A 130 -14.54 4.19 24.82
C ALA A 130 -14.46 2.71 24.40
N ILE A 131 -13.26 2.12 24.36
CA ILE A 131 -13.09 0.67 24.15
C ILE A 131 -13.64 -0.09 25.36
N GLU A 132 -13.25 0.31 26.57
CA GLU A 132 -13.72 -0.29 27.83
C GLU A 132 -15.24 -0.13 28.00
N GLY A 133 -15.78 1.03 27.63
CA GLY A 133 -17.21 1.33 27.67
C GLY A 133 -18.03 0.78 26.49
N GLY A 134 -17.41 0.07 25.54
CA GLY A 134 -18.10 -0.52 24.39
C GLY A 134 -18.70 0.49 23.39
N CYS A 135 -18.28 1.75 23.44
CA CYS A 135 -18.79 2.83 22.59
C CYS A 135 -17.78 3.37 21.56
N PHE A 136 -16.61 2.73 21.42
CA PHE A 136 -15.53 3.16 20.52
C PHE A 136 -15.99 3.54 19.11
N ALA A 137 -16.76 2.69 18.43
CA ALA A 137 -17.19 2.97 17.06
C ALA A 137 -18.05 4.23 16.94
N GLN A 138 -18.79 4.58 18.00
CA GLN A 138 -19.65 5.77 18.05
C GLN A 138 -18.84 7.06 18.20
N VAL A 139 -17.67 7.00 18.86
CA VAL A 139 -16.90 8.19 19.24
C VAL A 139 -15.61 8.39 18.44
N ALA A 140 -15.02 7.33 17.88
CA ALA A 140 -13.68 7.38 17.29
C ALA A 140 -13.54 8.43 16.17
N ALA A 141 -14.58 8.59 15.35
CA ALA A 141 -14.63 9.59 14.30
C ALA A 141 -14.62 11.03 14.85
N GLU A 142 -15.39 11.31 15.90
CA GLU A 142 -15.47 12.62 16.53
C GLU A 142 -14.19 12.94 17.32
N VAL A 143 -13.61 11.96 18.05
CA VAL A 143 -12.30 12.13 18.70
C VAL A 143 -11.24 12.49 17.67
N SER A 144 -11.21 11.76 16.55
CA SER A 144 -10.26 12.02 15.46
C SER A 144 -10.47 13.42 14.88
N LYS A 145 -11.71 13.80 14.56
CA LYS A 145 -12.05 15.13 14.04
C LYS A 145 -11.57 16.25 14.98
N ARG A 146 -11.85 16.16 16.28
CA ARG A 146 -11.38 17.14 17.28
C ARG A 146 -9.86 17.14 17.38
N LEU A 147 -9.22 15.97 17.47
CA LEU A 147 -7.76 15.88 17.56
C LEU A 147 -7.04 16.59 16.39
N TRP A 148 -7.56 16.43 15.17
CA TRP A 148 -6.95 16.98 13.95
C TRP A 148 -7.32 18.45 13.67
N HIS A 149 -8.48 18.93 14.13
CA HIS A 149 -9.02 20.24 13.72
C HIS A 149 -9.33 21.20 14.86
N ASP A 150 -9.63 20.69 16.05
CA ASP A 150 -9.96 21.51 17.21
C ASP A 150 -9.55 20.79 18.52
N PRO A 151 -8.23 20.57 18.73
CA PRO A 151 -7.74 19.71 19.80
C PRO A 151 -8.09 20.22 21.21
N ALA A 152 -8.35 21.52 21.36
CA ALA A 152 -8.74 22.11 22.63
C ALA A 152 -10.09 21.56 23.14
N THR A 153 -11.01 21.20 22.24
CA THR A 153 -12.35 20.69 22.59
C THR A 153 -12.38 19.22 23.02
N LEU A 154 -11.25 18.52 23.01
CA LEU A 154 -11.18 17.12 23.48
C LEU A 154 -11.47 17.00 24.97
N VAL A 155 -11.10 18.00 25.77
CA VAL A 155 -11.28 17.98 27.23
C VAL A 155 -12.76 18.01 27.65
N ASP A 156 -13.61 18.59 26.81
CA ASP A 156 -15.05 18.71 27.04
C ASP A 156 -15.85 17.53 26.47
N MET A 157 -15.17 16.54 25.88
CA MET A 157 -15.83 15.40 25.25
C MET A 157 -16.37 14.42 26.30
N VAL A 158 -17.69 14.18 26.25
CA VAL A 158 -18.37 13.20 27.09
C VAL A 158 -18.56 11.90 26.31
N LEU A 159 -18.11 10.78 26.88
CA LEU A 159 -18.31 9.47 26.26
C LEU A 159 -19.73 8.94 26.54
N PRO A 160 -20.37 8.26 25.56
CA PRO A 160 -21.68 7.64 25.76
C PRO A 160 -21.69 6.60 26.90
N GLY A 161 -22.86 6.42 27.51
CA GLY A 161 -23.10 5.34 28.47
C GLY A 161 -22.40 5.51 29.82
N GLY A 162 -21.94 6.72 30.16
CA GLY A 162 -21.22 6.98 31.41
C GLY A 162 -19.77 6.51 31.41
N ALA A 163 -19.23 6.11 30.25
CA ALA A 163 -17.81 5.83 30.11
C ALA A 163 -16.98 7.09 30.40
N THR A 164 -15.78 6.89 30.94
CA THR A 164 -14.86 7.99 31.26
C THR A 164 -13.53 7.77 30.56
N PRO A 165 -12.75 8.84 30.30
CA PRO A 165 -11.40 8.68 29.76
C PRO A 165 -10.55 7.80 30.69
N ALA A 166 -9.81 6.85 30.12
CA ALA A 166 -8.91 6.00 30.88
C ALA A 166 -7.80 6.81 31.56
N SER A 167 -7.20 6.27 32.62
CA SER A 167 -5.96 6.83 33.18
C SER A 167 -4.79 6.66 32.21
N GLU A 168 -3.70 7.42 32.43
CA GLU A 168 -2.47 7.28 31.65
C GLU A 168 -1.89 5.87 31.73
N ALA A 169 -1.90 5.26 32.91
CA ALA A 169 -1.41 3.90 33.13
C ALA A 169 -2.24 2.85 32.39
N GLN A 170 -3.58 2.94 32.45
CA GLN A 170 -4.48 2.07 31.68
C GLN A 170 -4.25 2.23 30.17
N THR A 171 -4.11 3.47 29.71
CA THR A 171 -3.89 3.78 28.30
C THR A 171 -2.58 3.18 27.79
N ALA A 172 -1.48 3.35 28.54
CA ALA A 172 -0.18 2.78 28.20
C ALA A 172 -0.21 1.25 28.20
N ALA A 173 -0.86 0.63 29.20
CA ALA A 173 -0.99 -0.83 29.28
C ALA A 173 -1.79 -1.40 28.11
N HIS A 174 -2.92 -0.77 27.75
CA HIS A 174 -3.74 -1.17 26.60
C HIS A 174 -2.95 -1.08 25.30
N MET A 175 -2.24 0.04 25.06
CA MET A 175 -1.46 0.23 23.83
C MET A 175 -0.33 -0.79 23.71
N ALA A 176 0.38 -1.10 24.80
CA ALA A 176 1.43 -2.13 24.79
C ALA A 176 0.86 -3.52 24.43
N ALA A 177 -0.29 -3.89 25.00
CA ALA A 177 -0.96 -5.15 24.69
C ALA A 177 -1.47 -5.20 23.24
N ALA A 178 -2.07 -4.10 22.77
CA ALA A 178 -2.55 -3.96 21.40
C ALA A 178 -1.42 -4.02 20.36
N ASP A 179 -0.28 -3.40 20.65
CA ASP A 179 0.91 -3.46 19.80
C ASP A 179 1.49 -4.88 19.74
N ALA A 180 1.58 -5.57 20.89
CA ALA A 180 2.01 -6.96 20.94
C ALA A 180 1.06 -7.86 20.13
N GLN A 181 -0.25 -7.66 20.23
CA GLN A 181 -1.23 -8.41 19.46
C GLN A 181 -1.13 -8.11 17.95
N ARG A 182 -0.98 -6.83 17.55
CA ARG A 182 -0.77 -6.42 16.16
C ARG A 182 0.47 -7.11 15.56
N GLN A 183 1.57 -7.12 16.33
CA GLN A 183 2.81 -7.77 15.94
C GLN A 183 2.67 -9.30 15.83
N GLN A 184 2.01 -9.93 16.80
CA GLN A 184 1.75 -11.38 16.80
C GLN A 184 0.91 -11.81 15.59
N LEU A 185 -0.11 -11.03 15.24
CA LEU A 185 -0.93 -11.23 14.05
C LEU A 185 -0.19 -10.86 12.75
N GLY A 186 1.00 -10.26 12.86
CA GLY A 186 1.93 -10.07 11.76
C GLY A 186 1.77 -8.78 10.97
N HIS A 187 1.39 -7.69 11.64
CA HIS A 187 1.33 -6.37 11.03
C HIS A 187 1.97 -5.31 11.92
N TYR A 188 1.98 -4.06 11.44
CA TYR A 188 2.81 -2.98 12.00
C TYR A 188 2.25 -1.58 11.69
N LEU A 189 1.13 -1.48 10.97
CA LEU A 189 0.50 -0.22 10.59
C LEU A 189 -0.68 0.09 11.53
N GLY A 190 -1.03 1.37 11.64
CA GLY A 190 -2.36 1.80 12.08
C GLY A 190 -3.40 1.63 10.95
N ALA A 191 -4.62 2.08 11.21
CA ALA A 191 -5.74 2.09 10.28
C ALA A 191 -6.06 0.72 9.65
N THR A 192 -5.77 -0.40 10.31
CA THR A 192 -5.84 -1.72 9.66
C THR A 192 -6.90 -2.60 10.31
N PHE A 193 -7.65 -3.31 9.47
CA PHE A 193 -8.64 -4.30 9.89
C PHE A 193 -8.06 -5.70 9.74
N PHE A 194 -8.40 -6.59 10.67
CA PHE A 194 -8.05 -8.00 10.61
C PHE A 194 -9.32 -8.85 10.76
N TYR A 195 -9.52 -9.74 9.80
CA TYR A 195 -10.65 -10.66 9.81
C TYR A 195 -10.21 -12.02 9.26
N GLY A 196 -10.49 -13.07 10.04
CA GLY A 196 -10.30 -14.46 9.64
C GLY A 196 -8.95 -14.77 8.96
N GLY A 197 -7.85 -14.26 9.52
CA GLY A 197 -6.48 -14.52 9.05
C GLY A 197 -5.94 -13.55 7.99
N GLU A 198 -6.70 -12.52 7.62
CA GLU A 198 -6.31 -11.55 6.58
C GLU A 198 -6.32 -10.12 7.12
N TRP A 199 -5.41 -9.31 6.57
CA TRP A 199 -5.28 -7.89 6.86
C TRP A 199 -5.86 -7.04 5.73
N TYR A 200 -6.48 -5.92 6.09
CA TYR A 200 -7.10 -4.94 5.20
C TYR A 200 -6.70 -3.55 5.68
N TRP A 201 -5.69 -2.96 5.04
CA TRP A 201 -5.18 -1.65 5.42
C TRP A 201 -6.03 -0.50 4.88
N GLY A 202 -6.50 0.34 5.80
CA GLY A 202 -7.19 1.59 5.54
C GLY A 202 -8.42 1.44 4.65
N LEU A 203 -8.78 2.56 4.04
CA LEU A 203 -9.85 2.63 3.05
C LEU A 203 -9.45 1.88 1.77
N ASP A 204 -8.17 1.91 1.44
CA ASP A 204 -7.58 1.29 0.24
C ASP A 204 -7.86 -0.22 0.14
N ARG A 205 -8.10 -0.91 1.26
CA ARG A 205 -8.41 -2.35 1.29
C ARG A 205 -9.76 -2.68 1.93
N LEU A 206 -10.54 -1.70 2.38
CA LEU A 206 -11.82 -1.94 3.04
C LEU A 206 -12.80 -2.71 2.12
N HIS A 207 -12.79 -2.39 0.83
CA HIS A 207 -13.61 -3.08 -0.18
C HIS A 207 -13.30 -4.59 -0.29
N HIS A 208 -12.10 -5.06 0.07
CA HIS A 208 -11.80 -6.50 0.13
C HIS A 208 -12.43 -7.17 1.35
N LEU A 209 -12.48 -6.47 2.49
CA LEU A 209 -13.18 -6.95 3.68
C LEU A 209 -14.67 -7.03 3.40
N GLU A 210 -15.25 -5.96 2.84
CA GLU A 210 -16.66 -5.89 2.48
C GLU A 210 -17.06 -7.02 1.53
N ARG A 211 -16.33 -7.22 0.42
CA ARG A 211 -16.60 -8.34 -0.51
C ARG A 211 -16.52 -9.71 0.14
N ARG A 212 -15.61 -9.89 1.12
CA ARG A 212 -15.55 -11.14 1.89
C ARG A 212 -16.78 -11.29 2.78
N LEU A 213 -17.22 -10.25 3.47
CA LEU A 213 -18.42 -10.27 4.31
C LEU A 213 -19.69 -10.50 3.49
N GLN A 214 -19.80 -9.89 2.31
CA GLN A 214 -20.89 -10.13 1.35
C GLN A 214 -20.93 -11.61 0.91
N THR A 215 -19.76 -12.19 0.56
CA THR A 215 -19.64 -13.61 0.21
C THR A 215 -20.11 -14.53 1.35
N LEU A 216 -19.94 -14.11 2.60
CA LEU A 216 -20.39 -14.84 3.79
C LEU A 216 -21.88 -14.63 4.11
N GLY A 217 -22.58 -13.75 3.39
CA GLY A 217 -24.00 -13.47 3.58
C GLY A 217 -24.33 -12.70 4.87
N VAL A 218 -23.36 -11.96 5.44
CA VAL A 218 -23.56 -11.22 6.70
C VAL A 218 -23.89 -9.74 6.49
N GLN A 219 -24.21 -9.35 5.27
CA GLN A 219 -24.67 -8.01 4.94
C GLN A 219 -26.09 -7.75 5.47
N LYS A 220 -26.34 -6.52 5.91
CA LYS A 220 -27.65 -6.00 6.31
C LYS A 220 -28.25 -5.31 5.09
N GLY A 221 -29.44 -5.72 4.69
CA GLY A 221 -30.12 -5.19 3.49
C GLY A 221 -29.53 -5.70 2.17
N SER A 222 -29.76 -4.95 1.10
CA SER A 222 -29.49 -5.36 -0.30
C SER A 222 -28.30 -4.64 -0.95
N HIS A 223 -27.43 -3.98 -0.17
CA HIS A 223 -26.27 -3.28 -0.71
C HIS A 223 -25.27 -4.27 -1.35
N THR A 224 -24.99 -4.09 -2.63
CA THR A 224 -24.00 -4.90 -3.38
C THR A 224 -22.64 -4.22 -3.50
N GLU A 225 -22.61 -2.89 -3.50
CA GLU A 225 -21.38 -2.13 -3.66
C GLU A 225 -20.66 -1.86 -2.33
N PRO A 226 -19.31 -1.91 -2.30
CA PRO A 226 -18.51 -1.46 -1.16
C PRO A 226 -18.79 0.00 -0.78
N LEU A 227 -18.45 0.40 0.45
CA LEU A 227 -18.52 1.80 0.89
C LEU A 227 -17.67 2.70 0.01
N TYR A 228 -16.45 2.24 -0.27
CA TYR A 228 -15.47 2.96 -1.10
C TYR A 228 -14.92 1.99 -2.14
N PRO A 229 -15.54 1.90 -3.34
CA PRO A 229 -15.01 1.07 -4.40
C PRO A 229 -13.65 1.60 -4.87
N PRO A 230 -12.72 0.72 -5.30
CA PRO A 230 -11.44 1.15 -5.83
C PRO A 230 -11.65 1.97 -7.10
N VAL A 231 -10.85 3.03 -7.28
CA VAL A 231 -10.91 3.82 -8.51
C VAL A 231 -10.47 2.95 -9.69
N PRO A 232 -11.32 2.78 -10.73
CA PRO A 232 -10.96 2.03 -11.92
C PRO A 232 -9.90 2.80 -12.71
N ASP A 233 -9.02 2.09 -13.41
CA ASP A 233 -8.17 2.74 -14.40
C ASP A 233 -9.07 3.11 -15.57
N SER A 234 -9.17 4.40 -15.93
CA SER A 234 -10.02 4.77 -17.05
C SER A 234 -9.49 4.16 -18.36
N LEU A 235 -10.37 4.00 -19.34
CA LEU A 235 -10.00 3.59 -20.69
C LEU A 235 -10.06 4.76 -21.68
N ALA A 236 -10.55 5.93 -21.23
CA ALA A 236 -10.73 7.10 -22.08
C ALA A 236 -9.37 7.68 -22.54
N PRO A 237 -9.23 8.09 -23.81
CA PRO A 237 -8.04 8.81 -24.27
C PRO A 237 -7.88 10.14 -23.52
N LEU A 238 -6.63 10.55 -23.32
CA LEU A 238 -6.26 11.84 -22.73
C LEU A 238 -5.28 12.50 -23.71
N HIS A 239 -5.76 13.35 -24.61
CA HIS A 239 -4.86 14.03 -25.54
C HIS A 239 -4.39 15.34 -24.92
N LEU A 240 -3.08 15.44 -24.63
CA LEU A 240 -2.43 16.63 -24.10
C LEU A 240 -1.33 17.10 -25.05
N ALA A 241 -1.33 18.39 -25.38
CA ALA A 241 -0.26 19.05 -26.14
C ALA A 241 0.36 20.21 -25.31
N PRO A 242 1.69 20.24 -25.09
CA PRO A 242 2.68 19.23 -25.47
C PRO A 242 2.53 17.92 -24.65
N PRO A 243 3.12 16.80 -25.13
CA PRO A 243 3.17 15.54 -24.39
C PRO A 243 3.71 15.72 -22.96
N PRO A 244 2.95 15.32 -21.93
CA PRO A 244 3.43 15.42 -20.55
C PRO A 244 4.49 14.35 -20.26
N VAL A 245 5.26 14.57 -19.20
CA VAL A 245 6.26 13.59 -18.72
C VAL A 245 5.82 13.04 -17.36
N ILE A 246 5.75 11.72 -17.26
CA ILE A 246 5.51 11.00 -16.02
C ILE A 246 6.85 10.44 -15.53
N ASP A 247 7.36 10.97 -14.42
CA ASP A 247 8.49 10.37 -13.72
C ASP A 247 7.99 9.15 -12.92
N PHE A 248 8.45 7.95 -13.29
CA PHE A 248 8.10 6.70 -12.61
C PHE A 248 9.27 6.19 -11.78
N PHE A 249 9.20 6.40 -10.47
CA PHE A 249 10.19 5.90 -9.52
C PHE A 249 9.87 4.47 -9.10
N PHE A 250 10.79 3.54 -9.34
CA PHE A 250 10.55 2.12 -9.07
C PHE A 250 11.79 1.39 -8.55
N SER A 251 11.57 0.20 -8.02
CA SER A 251 12.63 -0.77 -7.74
C SER A 251 12.25 -2.11 -8.34
N LEU A 252 13.21 -2.80 -8.97
CA LEU A 252 13.01 -4.15 -9.52
C LEU A 252 12.61 -5.17 -8.44
N ARG A 253 12.94 -4.89 -7.17
CA ARG A 253 12.58 -5.70 -6.00
C ARG A 253 11.30 -5.25 -5.29
N SER A 254 10.56 -4.28 -5.81
CA SER A 254 9.27 -3.87 -5.23
C SER A 254 8.12 -4.61 -5.93
N PRO A 255 7.34 -5.45 -5.23
CA PRO A 255 6.17 -6.09 -5.82
C PRO A 255 5.11 -5.06 -6.22
N TYR A 256 4.97 -3.96 -5.48
CA TYR A 256 4.07 -2.87 -5.86
C TYR A 256 4.53 -2.14 -7.13
N SER A 257 5.84 -2.02 -7.35
CA SER A 257 6.35 -1.50 -8.63
C SER A 257 6.02 -2.46 -9.78
N ALA A 258 6.11 -3.77 -9.55
CA ALA A 258 5.78 -4.78 -10.55
C ALA A 258 4.30 -4.74 -10.97
N ILE A 259 3.39 -4.60 -10.02
CA ILE A 259 1.95 -4.57 -10.34
C ILE A 259 1.49 -3.21 -10.87
N VAL A 260 2.15 -2.10 -10.53
CA VAL A 260 1.74 -0.79 -11.07
C VAL A 260 2.31 -0.52 -12.47
N ALA A 261 3.47 -1.09 -12.82
CA ALA A 261 4.17 -0.75 -14.08
C ALA A 261 3.30 -0.92 -15.34
N PRO A 262 2.54 -2.02 -15.55
CA PRO A 262 1.64 -2.15 -16.70
C PRO A 262 0.61 -1.02 -16.77
N ARG A 263 0.08 -0.62 -15.61
CA ARG A 263 -0.96 0.43 -15.48
C ARG A 263 -0.39 1.82 -15.77
N VAL A 264 0.84 2.11 -15.30
CA VAL A 264 1.56 3.37 -15.61
C VAL A 264 1.77 3.52 -17.12
N PHE A 265 2.24 2.47 -17.80
CA PHE A 265 2.45 2.54 -19.24
C PHE A 265 1.14 2.59 -20.04
N ALA A 266 0.06 1.98 -19.54
CA ALA A 266 -1.26 2.12 -20.14
C ALA A 266 -1.78 3.57 -20.02
N LEU A 267 -1.66 4.18 -18.85
CA LEU A 267 -2.01 5.59 -18.63
C LEU A 267 -1.17 6.51 -19.54
N ALA A 268 0.14 6.29 -19.62
CA ALA A 268 1.02 7.11 -20.44
C ALA A 268 0.65 7.04 -21.93
N ARG A 269 0.37 5.85 -22.47
CA ARG A 269 -0.10 5.70 -23.87
C ARG A 269 -1.41 6.45 -24.11
N ARG A 270 -2.37 6.36 -23.19
CA ARG A 270 -3.64 7.09 -23.27
C ARG A 270 -3.43 8.60 -23.24
N ALA A 271 -2.47 9.06 -22.43
CA ALA A 271 -2.11 10.46 -22.22
C ALA A 271 -1.21 11.07 -23.32
N GLY A 272 -0.72 10.25 -24.26
CA GLY A 272 0.41 10.63 -25.12
C GLY A 272 1.68 10.97 -24.34
N ALA A 273 1.80 10.55 -23.08
CA ALA A 273 2.85 10.95 -22.17
C ALA A 273 4.13 10.13 -22.38
N GLN A 274 5.29 10.76 -22.16
CA GLN A 274 6.55 10.04 -22.00
C GLN A 274 6.69 9.54 -20.55
N VAL A 275 7.07 8.29 -20.36
CA VAL A 275 7.47 7.78 -19.04
C VAL A 275 8.98 7.84 -18.89
N ARG A 276 9.46 8.59 -17.90
CA ARG A 276 10.88 8.59 -17.53
C ARG A 276 11.12 7.55 -16.43
N LEU A 277 12.00 6.59 -16.69
CA LEU A 277 12.27 5.48 -15.78
C LEU A 277 13.26 5.92 -14.68
N ARG A 278 12.75 6.13 -13.46
CA ARG A 278 13.52 6.62 -12.31
C ARG A 278 13.84 5.50 -11.31
N PHE A 279 14.68 4.55 -11.71
CA PHE A 279 14.99 3.40 -10.85
C PHE A 279 15.79 3.79 -9.59
N VAL A 280 15.52 3.08 -8.48
CA VAL A 280 16.25 3.19 -7.20
C VAL A 280 16.64 1.82 -6.64
N LEU A 281 17.72 1.78 -5.86
CA LEU A 281 18.19 0.56 -5.20
C LEU A 281 17.25 0.12 -4.06
N PRO A 282 17.00 -1.20 -3.91
CA PRO A 282 16.19 -1.74 -2.81
C PRO A 282 16.70 -1.33 -1.43
N MET A 283 15.79 -1.14 -0.47
CA MET A 283 16.12 -0.78 0.93
C MET A 283 17.18 -1.69 1.56
N VAL A 284 17.05 -3.01 1.39
CA VAL A 284 17.99 -4.00 1.95
C VAL A 284 19.41 -3.82 1.40
N MET A 285 19.53 -3.46 0.12
CA MET A 285 20.82 -3.19 -0.51
C MET A 285 21.39 -1.83 -0.09
N ARG A 286 20.64 -1.04 0.68
CA ARG A 286 21.08 0.22 1.31
C ARG A 286 21.38 0.04 2.81
N GLY A 287 21.46 -1.19 3.31
CA GLY A 287 21.73 -1.49 4.72
C GLY A 287 20.50 -1.39 5.64
N LEU A 288 19.30 -1.19 5.10
CA LEU A 288 18.09 -1.07 5.90
C LEU A 288 17.43 -2.44 6.09
N ALA A 289 17.19 -2.82 7.34
CA ALA A 289 16.42 -4.02 7.66
C ALA A 289 14.98 -3.89 7.14
N VAL A 290 14.41 -5.01 6.69
CA VAL A 290 12.97 -5.10 6.38
C VAL A 290 12.38 -6.19 7.27
N PRO A 291 11.55 -5.82 8.26
CA PRO A 291 10.96 -6.78 9.18
C PRO A 291 10.18 -7.90 8.48
N SER A 292 10.08 -9.05 9.12
CA SER A 292 9.50 -10.26 8.52
C SER A 292 8.00 -10.11 8.20
N GLU A 293 7.27 -9.50 9.13
CA GLU A 293 5.87 -9.12 9.07
C GLU A 293 5.61 -8.18 7.90
N LYS A 294 6.50 -7.20 7.67
CA LYS A 294 6.44 -6.29 6.53
C LYS A 294 6.60 -7.04 5.21
N ARG A 295 7.58 -7.94 5.12
CA ARG A 295 7.78 -8.77 3.91
C ARG A 295 6.56 -9.65 3.62
N ARG A 296 6.04 -10.34 4.64
CA ARG A 296 4.90 -11.25 4.50
C ARG A 296 3.64 -10.50 4.08
N TYR A 297 3.29 -9.42 4.80
CA TYR A 297 2.12 -8.61 4.49
C TYR A 297 2.17 -8.07 3.05
N ILE A 298 3.27 -7.42 2.66
CA ILE A 298 3.39 -6.77 1.35
C ILE A 298 3.24 -7.76 0.19
N VAL A 299 3.83 -8.96 0.29
CA VAL A 299 3.75 -9.94 -0.81
C VAL A 299 2.34 -10.52 -0.95
N HIS A 300 1.65 -10.79 0.17
CA HIS A 300 0.27 -11.25 0.14
C HIS A 300 -0.70 -10.17 -0.34
N ASP A 301 -0.53 -8.92 0.11
CA ASP A 301 -1.35 -7.80 -0.37
C ASP A 301 -1.11 -7.54 -1.86
N ALA A 302 0.15 -7.48 -2.31
CA ALA A 302 0.47 -7.32 -3.72
C ALA A 302 -0.12 -8.45 -4.60
N ALA A 303 -0.12 -9.70 -4.12
CA ALA A 303 -0.77 -10.80 -4.84
C ALA A 303 -2.29 -10.61 -4.95
N ARG A 304 -2.93 -10.11 -3.89
CA ARG A 304 -4.36 -9.80 -3.87
C ARG A 304 -4.70 -8.65 -4.82
N GLU A 305 -3.90 -7.59 -4.83
CA GLU A 305 -4.08 -6.44 -5.72
C GLU A 305 -3.77 -6.79 -7.19
N ALA A 306 -2.75 -7.62 -7.44
CA ALA A 306 -2.45 -8.12 -8.78
C ALA A 306 -3.63 -8.90 -9.35
N PHE A 307 -4.22 -9.79 -8.54
CA PHE A 307 -5.40 -10.56 -8.93
C PHE A 307 -6.58 -9.65 -9.29
N GLU A 308 -6.85 -8.62 -8.48
CA GLU A 308 -7.93 -7.65 -8.75
C GLU A 308 -7.76 -6.94 -10.10
N ARG A 309 -6.52 -6.66 -10.48
CA ARG A 309 -6.18 -5.93 -11.70
C ARG A 309 -5.83 -6.84 -12.89
N GLY A 310 -5.98 -8.16 -12.76
CA GLY A 310 -5.65 -9.12 -13.81
C GLY A 310 -4.15 -9.17 -14.17
N ILE A 311 -3.27 -8.79 -13.24
CA ILE A 311 -1.82 -8.76 -13.45
C ILE A 311 -1.20 -10.07 -12.99
N PRO A 312 -0.41 -10.76 -13.84
CA PRO A 312 0.28 -11.99 -13.45
C PRO A 312 1.21 -11.75 -12.25
N PHE A 313 1.09 -12.60 -11.23
CA PHE A 313 1.90 -12.53 -10.01
C PHE A 313 1.87 -13.88 -9.27
N GLY A 314 2.93 -14.18 -8.51
CA GLY A 314 2.89 -15.19 -7.45
C GLY A 314 3.93 -16.30 -7.57
N ARG A 315 4.47 -16.58 -8.76
CA ARG A 315 5.62 -17.47 -8.93
C ARG A 315 6.91 -16.63 -8.87
N ILE A 316 7.44 -16.46 -7.67
CA ILE A 316 8.43 -15.42 -7.38
C ILE A 316 9.86 -16.00 -7.34
N ASN A 317 10.77 -15.34 -8.03
CA ASN A 317 12.21 -15.43 -7.85
C ASN A 317 12.71 -14.06 -7.36
N ASP A 318 12.87 -13.89 -6.03
CA ASP A 318 13.21 -12.59 -5.43
C ASP A 318 14.50 -12.02 -6.03
N PRO A 319 14.47 -10.87 -6.72
CA PRO A 319 15.62 -10.37 -7.45
C PRO A 319 16.67 -9.68 -6.54
N LEU A 320 16.74 -10.02 -5.25
CA LEU A 320 17.66 -9.39 -4.29
C LEU A 320 19.14 -9.59 -4.66
N GLY A 321 19.92 -8.49 -4.60
CA GLY A 321 21.35 -8.52 -4.88
C GLY A 321 21.65 -8.55 -6.37
N ARG A 322 22.49 -9.49 -6.81
CA ARG A 322 22.95 -9.63 -8.21
C ARG A 322 21.84 -9.54 -9.27
N PRO A 323 20.66 -10.17 -9.14
CA PRO A 323 19.60 -10.04 -10.15
C PRO A 323 19.12 -8.60 -10.33
N THR A 324 18.94 -7.84 -9.24
CA THR A 324 18.57 -6.41 -9.31
C THR A 324 19.67 -5.62 -10.00
N GLU A 325 20.93 -5.79 -9.61
CA GLU A 325 22.05 -5.04 -10.21
C GLU A 325 22.13 -5.28 -11.72
N ARG A 326 22.03 -6.54 -12.15
CA ARG A 326 22.03 -6.89 -13.57
C ARG A 326 20.85 -6.29 -14.33
N GLY A 327 19.66 -6.28 -13.72
CA GLY A 327 18.49 -5.64 -14.33
C GLY A 327 18.64 -4.13 -14.45
N LEU A 328 19.21 -3.47 -13.44
CA LEU A 328 19.46 -2.03 -13.46
C LEU A 328 20.56 -1.63 -14.45
N ALA A 329 21.62 -2.44 -14.59
CA ALA A 329 22.68 -2.21 -15.58
C ALA A 329 22.16 -2.27 -17.03
N LEU A 330 21.14 -3.08 -17.30
CA LEU A 330 20.56 -3.22 -18.64
C LEU A 330 19.48 -2.18 -18.98
N LEU A 331 18.93 -1.48 -17.99
CA LEU A 331 17.88 -0.48 -18.22
C LEU A 331 18.33 0.66 -19.15
N PRO A 332 19.49 1.32 -18.92
CA PRO A 332 19.98 2.37 -19.82
C PRO A 332 20.21 1.88 -21.26
N PHE A 333 20.70 0.64 -21.42
CA PHE A 333 20.83 0.01 -22.73
C PHE A 333 19.46 -0.18 -23.39
N ALA A 334 18.49 -0.73 -22.67
CA ALA A 334 17.13 -0.89 -23.18
C ALA A 334 16.48 0.46 -23.55
N GLU A 335 16.74 1.52 -22.80
CA GLU A 335 16.26 2.87 -23.13
C GLU A 335 16.87 3.42 -24.42
N ARG A 336 18.18 3.25 -24.64
CA ARG A 336 18.85 3.66 -25.89
C ARG A 336 18.29 2.94 -27.12
N GLU A 337 17.88 1.68 -26.96
CA GLU A 337 17.25 0.88 -28.01
C GLU A 337 15.73 1.12 -28.15
N GLY A 338 15.16 2.08 -27.41
CA GLY A 338 13.71 2.35 -27.42
C GLY A 338 12.85 1.24 -26.80
N LYS A 339 13.45 0.34 -26.02
CA LYS A 339 12.82 -0.82 -25.37
C LYS A 339 12.71 -0.72 -23.85
N GLY A 340 13.06 0.42 -23.24
CA GLY A 340 13.04 0.61 -21.78
C GLY A 340 11.76 0.12 -21.08
N PRO A 341 10.56 0.61 -21.46
CA PRO A 341 9.29 0.13 -20.92
C PRO A 341 9.06 -1.37 -21.08
N SER A 342 9.29 -1.90 -22.28
CA SER A 342 9.11 -3.33 -22.57
C SER A 342 10.06 -4.20 -21.75
N PHE A 343 11.33 -3.79 -21.63
CA PHE A 343 12.33 -4.48 -20.82
C PHE A 343 11.94 -4.49 -19.33
N LEU A 344 11.48 -3.35 -18.79
CA LEU A 344 11.02 -3.28 -17.40
C LEU A 344 9.87 -4.26 -17.13
N LEU A 345 8.86 -4.28 -18.02
CA LEU A 345 7.74 -5.22 -17.94
C LEU A 345 8.21 -6.67 -18.03
N SER A 346 9.08 -6.99 -18.99
CA SER A 346 9.66 -8.33 -19.17
C SER A 346 10.41 -8.79 -17.92
N PHE A 347 11.23 -7.92 -17.33
CA PHE A 347 11.98 -8.21 -16.13
C PHE A 347 11.05 -8.45 -14.94
N MET A 348 10.12 -7.53 -14.68
CA MET A 348 9.20 -7.63 -13.54
C MET A 348 8.29 -8.85 -13.66
N GLN A 349 7.73 -9.12 -14.84
CA GLN A 349 6.95 -10.33 -15.08
C GLN A 349 7.79 -11.60 -14.89
N GLY A 350 9.01 -11.62 -15.43
CA GLY A 350 9.93 -12.75 -15.30
C GLY A 350 10.18 -13.12 -13.83
N VAL A 351 10.47 -12.14 -12.97
CA VAL A 351 10.84 -12.41 -11.57
C VAL A 351 9.64 -12.53 -10.63
N TRP A 352 8.54 -11.83 -10.87
CA TRP A 352 7.37 -11.81 -9.97
C TRP A 352 6.24 -12.77 -10.35
N ALA A 353 6.19 -13.22 -11.60
CA ALA A 353 5.09 -14.05 -12.11
C ALA A 353 5.54 -15.38 -12.75
N GLU A 354 6.79 -15.49 -13.20
CA GLU A 354 7.28 -16.67 -13.94
C GLU A 354 8.39 -17.43 -13.23
N GLY A 355 8.97 -16.87 -12.17
CA GLY A 355 10.03 -17.50 -11.39
C GLY A 355 11.41 -17.51 -12.08
N ILE A 356 11.63 -16.64 -13.06
CA ILE A 356 12.89 -16.54 -13.80
C ILE A 356 14.01 -16.03 -12.89
N ASN A 357 15.12 -16.76 -12.82
CA ASN A 357 16.32 -16.33 -12.13
C ASN A 357 17.10 -15.31 -12.97
N ALA A 358 16.79 -14.02 -12.79
CA ALA A 358 17.48 -12.92 -13.46
C ALA A 358 18.95 -12.72 -13.01
N GLY A 359 19.41 -13.44 -11.98
CA GLY A 359 20.84 -13.48 -11.62
C GLY A 359 21.67 -14.37 -12.56
N SER A 360 21.04 -15.31 -13.26
CA SER A 360 21.67 -16.24 -14.20
C SER A 360 21.66 -15.70 -15.63
N ASP A 361 22.67 -16.06 -16.42
CA ASP A 361 22.74 -15.68 -17.85
C ASP A 361 21.56 -16.25 -18.63
N ARG A 362 21.18 -17.52 -18.39
CA ARG A 362 20.01 -18.14 -19.02
C ARG A 362 18.72 -17.37 -18.76
N GLY A 363 18.46 -17.02 -17.49
CA GLY A 363 17.24 -16.32 -17.11
C GLY A 363 17.22 -14.88 -17.59
N LEU A 364 18.34 -14.16 -17.48
CA LEU A 364 18.43 -12.79 -17.95
C LEU A 364 18.35 -12.71 -19.49
N ARG A 365 18.97 -13.66 -20.19
CA ARG A 365 18.85 -13.81 -21.65
C ARG A 365 17.38 -13.96 -22.07
N GLN A 366 16.63 -14.82 -21.39
CA GLN A 366 15.19 -14.98 -21.66
C GLN A 366 14.40 -13.67 -21.48
N ILE A 367 14.75 -12.85 -20.48
CA ILE A 367 14.11 -11.54 -20.24
C ILE A 367 14.45 -10.54 -21.35
N VAL A 368 15.73 -10.50 -21.75
CA VAL A 368 16.28 -9.60 -22.78
C VAL A 368 15.74 -9.94 -24.17
N GLU A 369 15.86 -11.19 -24.60
CA GLU A 369 15.47 -11.62 -25.95
C GLU A 369 13.94 -11.56 -26.16
N ARG A 370 13.14 -11.69 -25.08
CA ARG A 370 11.67 -11.53 -25.15
C ARG A 370 11.23 -10.19 -25.72
N VAL A 371 12.02 -9.14 -25.53
CA VAL A 371 11.70 -7.78 -26.00
C VAL A 371 12.46 -7.40 -27.27
N GLY A 372 13.12 -8.37 -27.90
CA GLY A 372 13.88 -8.20 -29.13
C GLY A 372 15.27 -7.58 -28.95
N LEU A 373 15.78 -7.50 -27.72
CA LEU A 373 17.14 -7.02 -27.47
C LEU A 373 18.17 -8.13 -27.70
N SER A 374 19.34 -7.77 -28.21
CA SER A 374 20.46 -8.70 -28.47
C SER A 374 21.14 -9.11 -27.16
N TRP A 375 21.22 -10.42 -26.90
CA TRP A 375 21.93 -10.94 -25.73
C TRP A 375 23.44 -10.61 -25.75
N PRO A 376 24.18 -10.79 -26.85
CA PRO A 376 25.57 -10.33 -26.93
C PRO A 376 25.77 -8.85 -26.60
N ALA A 377 24.88 -7.97 -27.10
CA ALA A 377 24.95 -6.54 -26.78
C ALA A 377 24.62 -6.27 -25.30
N ALA A 378 23.63 -6.98 -24.74
CA ALA A 378 23.31 -6.91 -23.32
C ALA A 378 24.49 -7.36 -22.44
N GLN A 379 25.25 -8.39 -22.85
CA GLN A 379 26.44 -8.82 -22.11
C GLN A 379 27.53 -7.74 -22.04
N GLN A 380 27.70 -6.94 -23.10
CA GLN A 380 28.59 -5.79 -23.09
C GLN A 380 28.04 -4.69 -22.17
N ALA A 381 26.74 -4.39 -22.26
CA ALA A 381 26.09 -3.37 -21.42
C ALA A 381 26.14 -3.71 -19.92
N LEU A 382 26.21 -5.00 -19.55
CA LEU A 382 26.37 -5.41 -18.14
C LEU A 382 27.68 -4.94 -17.49
N GLN A 383 28.68 -4.54 -18.27
CA GLN A 383 29.95 -4.02 -17.76
C GLN A 383 29.89 -2.52 -17.42
N ASP A 384 28.82 -1.83 -17.82
CA ASP A 384 28.60 -0.42 -17.51
C ASP A 384 28.07 -0.27 -16.07
N GLU A 385 28.79 0.49 -15.24
CA GLU A 385 28.42 0.76 -13.85
C GLU A 385 27.73 2.13 -13.68
N GLY A 386 27.55 2.91 -14.76
CA GLY A 386 26.96 4.24 -14.73
C GLY A 386 25.53 4.29 -14.16
N TRP A 387 24.80 3.17 -14.25
CA TRP A 387 23.49 3.01 -13.63
C TRP A 387 23.51 3.27 -12.11
N ARG A 388 24.62 3.03 -11.41
CA ARG A 388 24.71 3.29 -9.96
C ARG A 388 24.58 4.77 -9.63
N GLN A 389 25.24 5.62 -10.43
CA GLN A 389 25.13 7.08 -10.29
C GLN A 389 23.71 7.54 -10.60
N THR A 390 23.10 7.02 -11.67
CA THR A 390 21.69 7.30 -12.01
C THR A 390 20.75 6.90 -10.87
N ALA A 391 20.94 5.73 -10.25
CA ALA A 391 20.13 5.28 -9.12
C ALA A 391 20.26 6.20 -7.90
N ALA A 392 21.47 6.71 -7.62
CA ALA A 392 21.71 7.66 -6.54
C ALA A 392 21.00 9.00 -6.81
N GLN A 393 21.17 9.56 -8.02
CA GLN A 393 20.51 10.80 -8.42
C GLN A 393 18.97 10.70 -8.37
N ASN A 394 18.41 9.58 -8.83
CA ASN A 394 16.97 9.33 -8.76
C ASN A 394 16.47 9.24 -7.32
N ARG A 395 17.25 8.66 -6.41
CA ARG A 395 16.92 8.62 -4.98
C ARG A 395 16.94 10.02 -4.37
N ASP A 396 17.92 10.83 -4.73
CA ASP A 396 18.04 12.19 -4.20
C ASP A 396 16.90 13.09 -4.72
N GLU A 397 16.47 12.92 -5.98
CA GLU A 397 15.24 13.53 -6.52
C GLU A 397 13.99 13.05 -5.77
N LEU A 398 13.85 11.73 -5.55
CA LEU A 398 12.72 11.16 -4.80
C LEU A 398 12.62 11.79 -3.40
N THR A 399 13.76 11.99 -2.74
CA THR A 399 13.87 12.60 -1.41
C THR A 399 13.47 14.07 -1.45
N ARG A 400 13.90 14.82 -2.48
CA ARG A 400 13.49 16.23 -2.70
C ARG A 400 11.97 16.39 -2.91
N LEU A 401 11.29 15.36 -3.42
CA LEU A 401 9.82 15.34 -3.51
C LEU A 401 9.12 15.04 -2.17
N GLY A 402 9.89 14.85 -1.08
CA GLY A 402 9.37 14.41 0.21
C GLY A 402 8.92 12.94 0.20
N LEU A 403 9.43 12.13 -0.72
CA LEU A 403 9.11 10.71 -0.86
C LEU A 403 10.36 9.86 -0.54
N TRP A 404 10.15 8.64 -0.08
CA TRP A 404 11.26 7.73 0.32
C TRP A 404 11.10 6.31 -0.24
N GLY A 405 9.90 5.98 -0.70
CA GLY A 405 9.47 4.65 -1.10
C GLY A 405 9.14 4.56 -2.59
N VAL A 406 8.92 3.34 -3.05
CA VAL A 406 8.50 3.02 -4.41
C VAL A 406 7.35 2.02 -4.41
N PRO A 407 6.49 2.01 -5.45
CA PRO A 407 6.49 2.94 -6.57
C PRO A 407 6.11 4.36 -6.13
N SER A 408 6.72 5.35 -6.78
CA SER A 408 6.30 6.75 -6.67
C SER A 408 6.18 7.33 -8.08
N LEU A 409 5.26 8.26 -8.25
CA LEU A 409 4.96 8.86 -9.54
C LEU A 409 4.95 10.37 -9.39
N ARG A 410 5.41 11.06 -10.42
CA ARG A 410 5.27 12.51 -10.53
C ARG A 410 4.85 12.89 -11.95
N VAL A 411 3.90 13.81 -12.04
CA VAL A 411 3.55 14.54 -13.25
C VAL A 411 3.31 15.99 -12.87
N PHE A 412 3.84 16.94 -13.63
CA PHE A 412 3.79 18.36 -13.29
C PHE A 412 4.32 18.65 -11.86
N ASP A 413 3.50 19.27 -11.02
CA ASP A 413 3.70 19.55 -9.60
C ASP A 413 3.18 18.45 -8.67
N THR A 414 2.48 17.45 -9.23
CA THR A 414 1.82 16.40 -8.46
C THR A 414 2.73 15.20 -8.29
N ALA A 415 3.08 14.90 -7.04
CA ALA A 415 3.86 13.72 -6.67
C ALA A 415 3.10 12.84 -5.65
N VAL A 416 3.13 11.52 -5.87
CA VAL A 416 2.47 10.51 -5.05
C VAL A 416 3.33 9.28 -4.83
N TRP A 417 3.07 8.59 -3.72
CA TRP A 417 3.66 7.30 -3.37
C TRP A 417 2.58 6.21 -3.29
N GLY A 418 2.92 5.03 -3.79
CA GLY A 418 2.07 3.84 -3.75
C GLY A 418 1.37 3.54 -5.07
N GLN A 419 1.12 2.26 -5.31
CA GLN A 419 0.39 1.79 -6.50
C GLN A 419 -1.09 2.21 -6.48
N ASP A 420 -1.60 2.45 -5.27
CA ASP A 420 -2.98 2.85 -4.97
C ASP A 420 -3.23 4.34 -5.24
N ARG A 421 -2.24 5.08 -5.73
CA ARG A 421 -2.33 6.52 -6.03
C ARG A 421 -2.15 6.86 -7.50
N LEU A 422 -2.16 5.87 -8.39
CA LEU A 422 -2.12 6.12 -9.84
C LEU A 422 -3.28 7.02 -10.30
N TRP A 423 -4.45 6.91 -9.64
CA TRP A 423 -5.61 7.75 -9.93
C TRP A 423 -5.36 9.25 -9.70
N VAL A 424 -4.44 9.63 -8.80
CA VAL A 424 -4.08 11.04 -8.57
C VAL A 424 -3.29 11.60 -9.75
N ILE A 425 -2.40 10.78 -10.33
CA ILE A 425 -1.64 11.14 -11.53
C ILE A 425 -2.57 11.26 -12.73
N GLU A 426 -3.52 10.32 -12.85
CA GLU A 426 -4.56 10.39 -13.87
C GLU A 426 -5.44 11.64 -13.72
N ALA A 427 -5.86 11.99 -12.51
CA ALA A 427 -6.63 13.21 -12.24
C ALA A 427 -5.84 14.48 -12.62
N ALA A 428 -4.54 14.55 -12.31
CA ALA A 428 -3.70 15.68 -12.69
C ALA A 428 -3.57 15.82 -14.22
N LEU A 429 -3.45 14.70 -14.95
CA LEU A 429 -3.46 14.69 -16.42
C LEU A 429 -4.81 15.14 -16.98
N GLN A 430 -5.93 14.66 -16.41
CA GLN A 430 -7.28 15.06 -16.81
C GLN A 430 -7.53 16.55 -16.60
N GLN A 431 -7.14 17.08 -15.44
CA GLN A 431 -7.27 18.51 -15.13
C GLN A 431 -6.49 19.36 -16.12
N ALA A 432 -5.25 18.97 -16.43
CA ALA A 432 -4.45 19.67 -17.43
C ALA A 432 -5.10 19.62 -18.83
N ALA A 433 -5.70 18.48 -19.22
CA ALA A 433 -6.37 18.34 -20.51
C ALA A 433 -7.59 19.25 -20.63
N VAL A 434 -8.38 19.43 -19.57
CA VAL A 434 -9.54 20.34 -19.52
C VAL A 434 -9.12 21.81 -19.61
N GLN A 435 -7.91 22.14 -19.13
CA GLN A 435 -7.39 23.52 -19.12
C GLN A 435 -6.70 23.92 -20.43
N GLN A 436 -6.51 23.00 -21.39
CA GLN A 436 -5.97 23.36 -22.70
C GLN A 436 -7.03 24.15 -23.48
N PRO A 437 -6.73 25.38 -23.95
CA PRO A 437 -7.64 26.08 -24.85
C PRO A 437 -7.80 25.25 -26.13
N ASN A 438 -9.05 25.08 -26.56
CA ASN A 438 -9.43 24.41 -27.81
C ASN A 438 -8.67 24.93 -29.03
#